data_AF-A0A914DIN5-F1
#
_entry.id   AF-A0A914DIN5-F1
#
_cell.length_a   1.000
_cell.length_b   1.000
_cell.length_c   1.000
_cell.angle_alpha   90.00
_cell.angle_beta   90.00
_cell.angle_gamma   90.00
#
_symmetry.space_group_name_H-M   'P 1'
#
loop_
_entity.id
_entity.type
_entity.pdbx_description
1 polymer ?
#
loop_
_entity_poly.entity_id
_entity_poly.type
_entity_poly.pdbx_seq_one_letter_code
_entity_poly.pdbx_strand_id
1 'polypeptide(L)'
;MLYPYHLADIIVRGLRVTPFNYYTNMMVDIMTAEKSYDSLPNFTAADAVRLLGIGRNQYIDLMNQNRSFRKLFRRSKSLRDILPQKPANVPIEPWYHLCDGCVMEHDIKLLTPEEKEIIDRLVDNGPIICGT
;
A
#
# COMPACT_ATOMS: atom_id res chain seq x y z
N MET A 1 -12.12 3.20 6.97
CA MET A 1 -12.22 4.63 6.56
C MET A 1 -11.44 4.77 5.27
N LEU A 2 -12.07 5.26 4.19
CA LEU A 2 -11.43 5.31 2.87
C LEU A 2 -10.19 6.22 2.87
N TYR A 3 -9.19 5.90 2.06
CA TYR A 3 -8.08 6.80 1.79
C TYR A 3 -8.61 8.10 1.12
N PRO A 4 -8.23 9.30 1.58
CA PRO A 4 -8.71 10.56 1.02
C PRO A 4 -8.01 10.90 -0.31
N TYR A 5 -8.42 10.24 -1.39
CA TYR A 5 -7.81 10.39 -2.72
C TYR A 5 -7.79 11.82 -3.27
N HIS A 6 -8.79 12.63 -2.94
CA HIS A 6 -8.84 14.05 -3.34
C HIS A 6 -7.74 14.90 -2.68
N LEU A 7 -7.12 14.41 -1.60
CA LEU A 7 -5.97 15.03 -0.92
C LEU A 7 -4.68 14.24 -1.18
N ALA A 8 -4.68 13.29 -2.11
CA ALA A 8 -3.54 12.39 -2.32
C ALA A 8 -2.25 13.18 -2.60
N ASP A 9 -2.33 14.27 -3.35
CA ASP A 9 -1.16 15.07 -3.71
C ASP A 9 -0.48 15.66 -2.47
N ILE A 10 -1.28 16.15 -1.50
CA ILE A 10 -0.79 16.70 -0.24
C ILE A 10 -0.29 15.58 0.69
N ILE A 11 -1.02 14.47 0.78
CA ILE A 11 -0.71 13.40 1.73
C ILE A 11 0.51 12.58 1.29
N VAL A 12 0.62 12.28 0.00
CA VAL A 12 1.76 11.53 -0.54
C VAL A 12 3.02 12.39 -0.57
N ARG A 13 2.93 13.66 -1.01
CA ARG A 13 4.11 14.53 -1.04
C ARG A 13 4.48 15.08 0.33
N GLY A 14 3.51 15.52 1.12
CA GLY A 14 3.73 16.21 2.39
C GLY A 14 3.91 15.28 3.59
N LEU A 15 3.18 14.17 3.64
CA LEU A 15 3.23 13.22 4.76
C LEU A 15 3.91 11.88 4.40
N ARG A 16 4.24 11.67 3.13
CA ARG A 16 4.82 10.42 2.61
C ARG A 16 3.96 9.20 2.95
N VAL A 17 2.64 9.38 3.02
CA VAL A 17 1.68 8.30 3.25
C VAL A 17 1.05 7.92 1.93
N THR A 18 1.46 6.78 1.37
CA THR A 18 0.82 6.22 0.18
C THR A 18 -0.50 5.52 0.54
N PRO A 19 -1.43 5.34 -0.42
CA PRO A 19 -2.61 4.50 -0.21
C PRO A 19 -2.23 3.10 0.30
N PHE A 20 -1.16 2.52 -0.24
CA PHE A 20 -0.62 1.24 0.22
C PHE A 20 -0.29 1.27 1.72
N ASN A 21 0.53 2.23 2.18
CA ASN A 21 0.90 2.31 3.59
C ASN A 21 -0.30 2.60 4.50
N TYR A 22 -1.24 3.43 4.03
CA TYR A 22 -2.46 3.72 4.76
C TYR A 22 -3.30 2.47 5.01
N TYR A 23 -3.57 1.66 3.97
CA TYR A 23 -4.32 0.43 4.13
C TYR A 23 -3.53 -0.65 4.89
N THR A 24 -2.22 -0.74 4.72
CA THR A 24 -1.37 -1.63 5.53
C THR A 24 -1.51 -1.32 7.03
N ASN A 25 -1.47 -0.04 7.42
CA ASN A 25 -1.66 0.35 8.82
C ASN A 25 -3.06 0.02 9.32
N MET A 26 -4.09 0.26 8.50
CA MET A 26 -5.46 -0.12 8.87
C MET A 26 -5.61 -1.64 9.07
N MET A 27 -4.94 -2.44 8.24
CA MET A 27 -4.92 -3.90 8.41
C MET A 27 -4.24 -4.29 9.73
N VAL A 28 -3.12 -3.67 10.08
CA VAL A 28 -2.48 -3.86 11.38
C VAL A 28 -3.44 -3.53 12.51
N ASP A 29 -4.17 -2.42 12.43
CA ASP A 29 -5.10 -1.98 13.48
C ASP A 29 -6.26 -2.96 13.69
N ILE A 30 -6.91 -3.41 12.62
CA ILE A 30 -8.03 -4.36 12.73
C ILE A 30 -7.55 -5.75 13.21
N MET A 31 -6.36 -6.19 12.78
CA MET A 31 -5.77 -7.46 13.21
C MET A 31 -5.38 -7.42 14.68
N THR A 32 -4.82 -6.29 15.13
CA THR A 32 -4.46 -6.05 16.54
C THR A 32 -5.71 -6.03 17.41
N ALA A 33 -6.79 -5.40 16.94
CA ALA A 33 -8.08 -5.37 17.61
C ALA A 33 -8.88 -6.68 17.46
N GLU A 34 -8.33 -7.69 16.78
CA GLU A 34 -8.97 -8.97 16.44
C GLU A 34 -10.38 -8.84 15.83
N LYS A 35 -10.60 -7.77 15.05
CA LYS A 35 -11.88 -7.53 14.37
C LYS A 35 -12.04 -8.43 13.15
N SER A 36 -13.29 -8.76 12.82
CA SER A 36 -13.61 -9.44 11.56
C SER A 36 -13.32 -8.53 10.37
N TYR A 37 -12.83 -9.10 9.27
CA TYR A 37 -12.70 -8.41 7.98
C TYR A 37 -14.04 -7.81 7.52
N ASP A 38 -15.15 -8.46 7.84
CA ASP A 38 -16.50 -8.02 7.48
C ASP A 38 -16.92 -6.70 8.17
N SER A 39 -16.12 -6.20 9.12
CA SER A 39 -16.32 -4.87 9.71
C SER A 39 -15.82 -3.72 8.83
N LEU A 40 -15.06 -4.02 7.77
CA LEU A 40 -14.57 -3.01 6.83
C LEU A 40 -15.71 -2.52 5.92
N PRO A 41 -15.83 -1.20 5.69
CA PRO A 41 -16.72 -0.68 4.65
C PRO A 41 -16.34 -1.24 3.28
N ASN A 42 -17.32 -1.44 2.39
CA ASN A 42 -17.11 -2.07 1.07
C ASN A 42 -15.97 -1.44 0.26
N PHE A 43 -15.92 -0.10 0.18
CA PHE A 43 -14.85 0.58 -0.55
C PHE A 43 -13.46 0.40 0.08
N THR A 44 -13.40 0.27 1.41
CA THR A 44 -12.15 -0.05 2.11
C THR A 44 -11.72 -1.49 1.81
N ALA A 45 -12.65 -2.44 1.81
CA ALA A 45 -12.36 -3.83 1.47
C ALA A 45 -11.92 -3.98 -0.01
N ALA A 46 -12.55 -3.23 -0.92
CA ALA A 46 -12.16 -3.21 -2.33
C ALA A 46 -10.73 -2.68 -2.52
N ASP A 47 -10.37 -1.60 -1.83
CA ASP A 47 -9.01 -1.06 -1.89
C ASP A 47 -7.98 -1.96 -1.20
N ALA A 48 -8.33 -2.66 -0.11
CA ALA A 48 -7.45 -3.63 0.53
C ALA A 48 -7.11 -4.79 -0.44
N VAL A 49 -8.08 -5.27 -1.21
CA VAL A 49 -7.84 -6.26 -2.28
C VAL A 49 -6.97 -5.65 -3.38
N ARG A 50 -7.32 -4.46 -3.88
CA ARG A 50 -6.61 -3.83 -5.00
C ARG A 50 -5.15 -3.49 -4.69
N LEU A 51 -4.87 -2.99 -3.50
CA LEU A 51 -3.55 -2.46 -3.13
C LEU A 51 -2.70 -3.46 -2.36
N LEU A 52 -3.31 -4.30 -1.51
CA LEU A 52 -2.59 -5.28 -0.68
C LEU A 52 -2.73 -6.71 -1.20
N GLY A 53 -3.71 -6.99 -2.07
CA GLY A 53 -4.05 -8.35 -2.46
C GLY A 53 -4.72 -9.14 -1.33
N ILE A 54 -5.24 -8.46 -0.30
CA ILE A 54 -5.85 -9.12 0.86
C ILE A 54 -7.36 -9.00 0.77
N GLY A 55 -8.00 -10.12 0.41
CA GLY A 55 -9.44 -10.31 0.58
C GLY A 55 -9.80 -10.95 1.91
N ARG A 56 -11.09 -11.24 2.08
CA ARG A 56 -11.64 -11.85 3.29
C ARG A 56 -10.93 -13.15 3.68
N ASN A 57 -10.71 -14.04 2.73
CA ASN A 57 -10.09 -15.35 3.00
C ASN A 57 -8.60 -15.20 3.33
N GLN A 58 -7.88 -14.37 2.58
CA GLN A 58 -6.47 -14.07 2.87
C GLN A 58 -6.31 -13.47 4.27
N TYR A 59 -7.21 -12.59 4.69
CA TYR A 59 -7.21 -12.04 6.04
C TYR A 59 -7.39 -13.13 7.12
N ILE A 60 -8.36 -14.03 6.93
CA ILE A 60 -8.61 -15.15 7.86
C ILE A 60 -7.36 -16.02 7.98
N ASP A 61 -6.71 -16.34 6.85
CA ASP A 61 -5.49 -17.14 6.83
C ASP A 61 -4.34 -16.43 7.57
N LEU A 62 -4.15 -15.13 7.35
CA LEU A 62 -3.16 -14.32 8.06
C LEU A 62 -3.41 -14.28 9.57
N MET A 63 -4.67 -14.14 10.00
CA MET A 63 -5.04 -14.16 11.42
C MET A 63 -4.77 -15.52 12.06
N ASN A 64 -5.05 -16.61 11.34
CA ASN A 64 -4.79 -17.97 11.81
C ASN A 64 -3.28 -18.26 11.92
N GLN A 65 -2.49 -17.83 10.94
CA GLN A 65 -1.03 -17.92 10.98
C GLN A 65 -0.48 -17.15 12.18
N ASN A 66 -0.89 -15.90 12.36
CA ASN A 66 -0.44 -15.06 13.48
C ASN A 66 -0.76 -15.70 14.85
N ARG A 67 -1.97 -16.22 15.03
CA ARG A 67 -2.37 -16.95 16.26
C ARG A 67 -1.54 -18.21 16.48
N SER A 68 -1.27 -18.99 15.43
CA SER A 68 -0.46 -20.21 15.51
C SER A 68 1.01 -19.93 15.86
N PHE A 69 1.61 -18.89 15.28
CA PHE A 69 2.98 -18.46 15.60
C PHE A 69 3.13 -18.06 17.07
N ARG A 70 2.17 -17.29 17.61
CA ARG A 70 2.15 -16.89 19.02
C ARG A 70 2.12 -18.10 19.97
N LYS A 71 1.36 -19.15 19.61
CA LYS A 71 1.26 -20.38 20.41
C LYS A 71 2.54 -21.22 20.40
N LEU A 72 3.20 -21.33 19.24
CA LEU A 72 4.32 -22.27 19.08
C LEU A 72 5.68 -21.70 19.53
N PHE A 73 5.96 -20.41 19.25
CA PHE A 73 7.31 -19.87 19.42
C PHE A 73 7.48 -18.87 20.58
N ARG A 74 6.42 -18.61 21.37
CA ARG A 74 6.38 -17.59 22.45
C ARG A 74 6.93 -16.20 22.03
N ARG A 75 7.09 -15.95 20.72
CA ARG A 75 7.57 -14.72 20.10
C ARG A 75 6.54 -14.31 19.05
N SER A 76 6.03 -13.08 19.14
CA SER A 76 5.20 -12.50 18.10
C SER A 76 6.09 -11.91 17.01
N LYS A 77 5.95 -12.36 15.76
CA LYS A 77 6.38 -11.54 14.62
C LYS A 77 5.56 -10.25 14.60
N SER A 78 6.13 -9.16 14.10
CA SER A 78 5.33 -7.96 13.90
C SER A 78 4.22 -8.28 12.89
N LEU A 79 3.01 -7.74 13.09
CA LEU A 79 1.94 -7.86 12.09
C LEU A 79 2.38 -7.29 10.73
N ARG A 80 3.26 -6.28 10.75
CA ARG A 80 3.85 -5.75 9.51
C ARG A 80 4.69 -6.80 8.78
N ASP A 81 5.33 -7.75 9.47
CA ASP A 81 6.20 -8.75 8.84
C ASP A 81 5.41 -9.82 8.08
N ILE A 82 4.14 -10.03 8.44
CA ILE A 82 3.26 -11.01 7.79
C ILE A 82 2.38 -10.38 6.71
N LEU A 83 2.30 -9.04 6.67
CA LEU A 83 1.59 -8.31 5.64
C LEU A 83 2.48 -8.10 4.39
N PRO A 84 1.89 -7.82 3.22
CA PRO A 84 2.63 -7.48 2.01
C PRO A 84 3.60 -6.32 2.25
N GLN A 85 4.85 -6.49 1.79
CA GLN A 85 5.88 -5.45 1.86
C GLN A 85 5.87 -4.51 0.64
N LYS A 86 5.20 -4.95 -0.43
CA LYS A 86 5.06 -4.20 -1.68
C LYS A 86 3.58 -4.18 -2.08
N PRO A 87 3.14 -3.14 -2.81
CA PRO A 87 1.81 -3.11 -3.41
C PRO A 87 1.56 -4.34 -4.28
N ALA A 88 0.30 -4.78 -4.33
CA ALA A 88 -0.13 -5.77 -5.30
C ALA A 88 0.15 -5.26 -6.72
N ASN A 89 0.46 -6.17 -7.64
CA ASN A 89 0.69 -5.80 -9.03
C ASN A 89 -0.65 -5.34 -9.64
N VAL A 90 -0.72 -4.07 -10.02
CA VAL A 90 -1.88 -3.50 -10.70
C VAL A 90 -1.48 -3.20 -12.14
N PRO A 91 -2.21 -3.70 -13.15
CA PRO A 91 -1.95 -3.32 -14.53
C PRO A 91 -2.11 -1.80 -14.66
N ILE A 92 -1.09 -1.15 -15.20
CA ILE A 92 -1.13 0.29 -15.48
C ILE A 92 -1.90 0.47 -16.78
N GLU A 93 -3.05 1.12 -16.69
CA GLU A 93 -3.93 1.34 -17.83
C GLU A 93 -3.64 2.69 -18.51
N PRO A 94 -3.94 2.86 -19.82
CA PRO A 94 -3.66 4.10 -20.56
C PRO A 94 -4.40 5.36 -20.10
N TRP A 95 -5.34 5.24 -19.15
CA TRP A 95 -6.04 6.39 -18.56
C TRP A 95 -5.57 6.72 -17.15
N TYR A 96 -4.50 6.08 -16.69
CA TYR A 96 -3.94 6.38 -15.38
C TYR A 96 -3.12 7.66 -15.44
N HIS A 97 -3.16 8.43 -14.35
CA HIS A 97 -2.23 9.53 -14.14
C HIS A 97 -1.05 9.04 -13.30
N LEU A 98 0.15 9.20 -13.84
CA LEU A 98 1.39 8.99 -13.11
C LEU A 98 1.80 10.31 -12.46
N CYS A 99 1.90 10.31 -11.14
CA CYS A 99 2.35 11.45 -10.35
C CYS A 99 3.58 11.06 -9.53
N ASP A 100 4.50 11.99 -9.35
CA ASP A 100 5.58 11.85 -8.39
C ASP A 100 5.05 11.94 -6.94
N GLY A 101 5.66 11.15 -6.06
CA GLY A 101 5.43 11.24 -4.62
C GLY A 101 6.48 12.12 -3.93
N CYS A 102 6.68 11.90 -2.63
CA CYS A 102 7.84 12.46 -1.93
C CYS A 102 9.09 11.65 -2.30
N VAL A 103 9.85 12.08 -3.31
CA VAL A 103 11.09 11.42 -3.75
C VAL A 103 12.30 12.08 -3.08
N MET A 104 13.10 11.30 -2.36
CA MET A 104 14.30 11.76 -1.66
C MET A 104 15.56 11.21 -2.33
N GLU A 105 16.71 11.80 -2.05
CA GLU A 105 17.99 11.39 -2.66
C GLU A 105 18.32 9.90 -2.44
N HIS A 106 17.97 9.35 -1.28
CA HIS A 106 18.17 7.92 -1.00
C HIS A 106 17.26 7.02 -1.83
N ASP A 107 16.07 7.48 -2.22
CA ASP A 107 15.16 6.74 -3.09
C ASP A 107 15.75 6.65 -4.49
N ILE A 108 16.27 7.77 -5.03
CA ILE A 108 16.91 7.84 -6.34
C ILE A 108 18.09 6.86 -6.46
N LYS A 109 18.85 6.65 -5.37
CA LYS A 109 19.98 5.71 -5.36
C LYS A 109 19.57 4.25 -5.57
N LEU A 110 18.30 3.90 -5.33
CA LEU A 110 17.77 2.56 -5.49
C LEU A 110 17.18 2.29 -6.88
N LEU A 111 16.99 3.33 -7.68
CA LEU A 111 16.32 3.26 -8.98
C LEU A 111 17.25 2.82 -10.12
N THR A 112 16.68 2.10 -11.09
CA THR A 112 17.35 1.83 -12.38
C THR A 112 17.49 3.12 -13.21
N PRO A 113 18.35 3.15 -14.25
CA PRO A 113 18.44 4.30 -15.15
C PRO A 113 17.11 4.67 -15.80
N GLU A 114 16.31 3.67 -16.18
CA GLU A 114 14.99 3.87 -16.81
C GLU A 114 13.98 4.46 -15.83
N GLU A 115 13.99 3.99 -14.57
CA GLU A 115 13.14 4.55 -13.52
C GLU A 115 13.52 6.01 -13.20
N LYS A 116 14.81 6.34 -13.22
CA LYS A 116 15.28 7.72 -13.02
C LYS A 116 14.80 8.64 -14.12
N GLU A 117 14.91 8.21 -15.38
CA GLU A 117 14.41 8.99 -16.52
C GLU A 117 12.91 9.31 -16.38
N ILE A 118 12.11 8.35 -15.90
CA ILE A 118 10.68 8.57 -15.63
C ILE A 118 10.48 9.60 -14.52
N ILE A 119 11.24 9.51 -13.42
CA ILE A 119 11.17 10.49 -12.33
C ILE A 119 11.58 11.88 -12.82
N ASP A 120 12.66 12.02 -13.56
CA ASP A 120 13.13 13.29 -14.11
C ASP A 120 12.05 13.93 -14.99
N ARG A 121 11.42 13.13 -15.87
CA ARG A 121 10.29 13.58 -16.70
C ARG A 121 9.10 14.08 -15.87
N LEU A 122 8.76 13.40 -14.77
CA LEU A 122 7.67 13.81 -13.89
C LEU A 122 7.99 15.10 -13.13
N VAL A 123 9.24 15.28 -12.70
CA VAL A 123 9.70 16.48 -11.99
C VAL A 123 9.71 17.68 -12.94
N ASP A 124 10.19 17.49 -14.17
CA ASP A 124 10.31 18.57 -15.16
C ASP A 124 8.96 19.00 -15.75
N ASN A 125 8.07 18.05 -16.01
CA ASN A 125 6.83 18.30 -16.77
C ASN A 125 5.55 18.17 -15.93
N GLY A 126 5.65 17.71 -14.68
CA GLY A 126 4.52 17.38 -13.83
C GLY A 126 3.86 16.03 -14.18
N PRO A 127 2.66 15.77 -13.64
CA PRO A 127 1.93 14.51 -13.86
C PRO A 127 1.65 14.22 -15.34
N ILE A 128 1.83 12.96 -15.75
CA ILE A 128 1.59 12.50 -17.13
C ILE A 128 0.48 11.45 -17.19
N ILE A 129 -0.19 11.36 -18.34
CA ILE A 129 -1.14 10.28 -18.62
C ILE A 129 -0.35 9.07 -19.14
N CYS A 130 -0.59 7.89 -18.57
CA CYS A 130 0.04 6.66 -19.02
C CYS A 130 -0.37 6.29 -20.46
N GLY A 131 0.48 5.58 -21.20
CA GLY A 131 0.13 5.13 -22.55
C GLY A 131 0.14 6.22 -23.64
N THR A 132 0.69 7.40 -23.34
CA THR A 132 1.01 8.48 -24.31
C THR A 132 2.51 8.59 -24.51
#